data_AF-A0A522D4Y1-F1
#
_entry.id   AF-A0A522D4Y1-F1
#
_cell.length_a   1.000
_cell.length_b   1.000
_cell.length_c   1.000
_cell.angle_alpha   90.00
_cell.angle_beta   90.00
_cell.angle_gamma   90.00
#
_symmetry.space_group_name_H-M   'P 1'
#
loop_
_entity.id
_entity.type
_entity.pdbx_description
1 polymer ?
#
loop_
_entity_poly.entity_id
_entity_poly.type
_entity_poly.pdbx_seq_one_letter_code
_entity_poly.pdbx_strand_id
1 'polypeptide(L)' 'RDARAGRNPRTGEPVDVRAKHVPFFKSGKELRERLNAEDEG' A
#
# COMPACT_ATOMS: atom_id res chain seq x y z
N ARG A 1 -7.74 7.00 3.96
CA ARG A 1 -6.45 7.18 4.65
C ARG A 1 -6.42 8.58 5.22
N ASP A 2 -6.05 8.68 6.48
CA ASP A 2 -6.08 9.92 7.25
C ASP A 2 -4.93 10.86 6.89
N ALA A 3 -5.05 12.10 7.34
CA ALA A 3 -4.02 13.11 7.14
C ALA A 3 -2.74 12.74 7.91
N ARG A 4 -1.57 13.07 7.35
CA ARG A 4 -0.27 12.75 7.94
C ARG A 4 0.84 13.66 7.44
N ALA A 5 1.88 13.81 8.26
CA ALA A 5 3.15 14.35 7.80
C ALA A 5 3.94 13.30 7.00
N GLY A 6 4.39 13.67 5.80
CA GLY A 6 5.27 12.91 4.93
C GLY A 6 6.63 13.58 4.76
N ARG A 7 7.46 12.97 3.91
CA ARG A 7 8.78 13.47 3.52
C ARG A 7 8.88 13.45 2.00
N ASN A 8 9.48 14.48 1.41
CA ASN A 8 9.86 14.44 0.00
C ASN A 8 10.95 13.36 -0.19
N PRO A 9 10.75 12.30 -1.00
CA PRO A 9 11.72 11.22 -1.13
C PRO A 9 13.04 11.66 -1.78
N ARG A 10 13.10 12.83 -2.41
CA ARG A 10 14.32 13.40 -3.01
C ARG A 10 15.13 14.26 -2.05
N THR A 11 14.48 15.05 -1.19
CA THR A 11 15.15 16.07 -0.35
C THR A 11 15.04 15.81 1.15
N GLY A 12 14.11 14.96 1.58
CA GLY A 12 13.83 14.71 3.01
C GLY A 12 13.02 15.82 3.69
N GLU A 13 12.62 16.86 2.97
CA GLU A 13 11.82 17.95 3.55
C GLU A 13 10.42 17.48 3.97
N PRO A 14 9.86 18.01 5.07
CA PRO A 14 8.50 17.70 5.49
C PRO A 14 7.47 18.16 4.45
N VAL A 15 6.45 17.34 4.21
CA VAL A 15 5.30 17.68 3.37
C VAL A 15 4.01 17.24 4.06
N ASP A 16 2.97 18.07 4.05
CA ASP A 16 1.67 17.70 4.57
C ASP A 16 0.87 16.87 3.54
N VAL A 17 0.31 15.75 4.00
CA VAL A 17 -0.50 14.85 3.16
C VAL A 17 -1.91 14.85 3.71
N ARG A 18 -2.83 15.47 2.96
CA ARG A 18 -4.26 15.54 3.30
C ARG A 18 -4.90 14.16 3.33
N ALA A 19 -5.95 14.03 4.13
CA ALA A 19 -6.79 12.83 4.16
C ALA A 19 -7.47 12.61 2.80
N LYS A 20 -7.53 11.34 2.37
CA LYS A 20 -8.28 10.93 1.17
C LYS A 20 -8.69 9.47 1.24
N HIS A 21 -9.83 9.13 0.64
CA HIS A 21 -10.15 7.74 0.37
C HIS A 21 -9.31 7.24 -0.80
N VAL A 22 -8.71 6.05 -0.61
CA VAL A 22 -7.95 5.38 -1.65
C VAL A 22 -8.65 4.05 -1.95
N PRO A 23 -8.82 3.69 -3.23
CA PRO A 23 -9.24 2.35 -3.58
C PRO A 23 -8.25 1.34 -3.00
N PHE A 24 -8.77 0.22 -2.51
CA PHE A 24 -7.97 -0.89 -2.05
C PHE A 24 -8.44 -2.15 -2.75
N PHE A 25 -7.48 -2.95 -3.21
CA PHE A 25 -7.75 -4.26 -3.79
C PHE A 25 -7.53 -5.34 -2.74
N LYS A 26 -8.49 -6.26 -2.63
CA LYS A 26 -8.34 -7.51 -1.86
C LYS A 26 -8.31 -8.66 -2.85
N SER A 27 -7.18 -9.34 -2.94
CA SER A 27 -7.06 -10.57 -3.71
C SER A 27 -8.06 -11.61 -3.23
N GLY A 28 -8.79 -12.22 -4.16
CA GLY A 28 -9.71 -13.33 -3.88
C GLY A 28 -8.95 -14.58 -3.38
N LYS A 29 -9.69 -15.58 -2.86
CA LYS A 29 -9.11 -16.84 -2.37
C LYS A 29 -8.27 -17.54 -3.46
N GLU A 30 -8.88 -17.79 -4.63
CA GLU A 30 -8.23 -18.48 -5.75
C GLU A 30 -6.95 -17.78 -6.23
N LEU A 31 -6.96 -16.44 -6.32
CA LEU A 31 -5.78 -15.66 -6.72
C LEU A 31 -4.66 -15.74 -5.67
N ARG A 32 -5.01 -15.69 -4.38
CA ARG A 32 -4.02 -15.83 -3.29
C ARG A 32 -3.40 -17.22 -3.29
N GLU A 33 -4.21 -18.25 -3.47
CA GLU A 33 -3.74 -19.64 -3.51
C GLU A 33 -2.79 -19.86 -4.69
N ARG A 34 -3.13 -19.39 -5.89
CA ARG A 34 -2.22 -19.49 -7.05
C ARG A 34 -0.90 -18.76 -6.87
N LEU A 35 -0.92 -17.56 -6.27
CA LEU A 35 0.30 -16.76 -6.08
C LEU A 35 1.20 -17.28 -4.96
N ASN A 36 0.62 -17.94 -3.95
CA ASN A 36 1.36 -18.44 -2.79
C ASN A 36 1.68 -19.94 -2.87
N ALA A 37 1.12 -20.68 -3.83
CA ALA A 37 1.35 -22.12 -4.01
C ALA A 37 2.79 -22.47 -4.44
N GLU A 38 3.60 -21.50 -4.84
CA GLU A 38 5.01 -21.70 -5.20
C GLU A 38 5.96 -21.62 -3.98
N ASP A 39 5.45 -21.39 -2.76
CA ASP A 39 6.25 -21.27 -1.51
C ASP A 39 6.16 -22.53 -0.60
N GLU A 40 5.52 -23.62 -1.03
CA GLU A 40 5.51 -24.91 -0.33
C GLU A 40 6.47 -25.96 -0.95
N GLY A 41 7.70 -25.56 -1.25
CA GLY A 41 8.78 -26.43 -1.75
C GLY A 41 10.11 -26.21 -1.05
#